data_AF-A0A343JD38-F1
#
_entry.id   AF-A0A343JD38-F1
#
_cell.length_a   1.000
_cell.length_b   1.000
_cell.length_c   1.000
_cell.angle_alpha   90.00
_cell.angle_beta   90.00
_cell.angle_gamma   90.00
#
_symmetry.space_group_name_H-M   'P 1'
#
loop_
_entity.id
_entity.type
_entity.pdbx_description
1 polymer ?
#
loop_
_entity_poly.entity_id
_entity_poly.type
_entity_poly.pdbx_seq_one_letter_code
_entity_poly.pdbx_strand_id
1 'polypeptide(L)'
;MKGVLISKDKLLPLSIFALAFSILISSFIISRSINNNGTFISHEMSNGFNNLPSNLYKSFNNNTQTKKLEEKSNFNLREAAEYLNISVTDLINTVYNKESKITYVKIHEEYIFNREALDKWVQESDFNM
;
A
#
# COMPACT_ATOMS: atom_id res chain seq x y z
N MET A 1 -13.39 -1.75 59.86
CA MET A 1 -13.03 -2.21 58.50
C MET A 1 -11.99 -3.31 58.63
N LYS A 2 -12.30 -4.55 58.23
CA LYS A 2 -11.30 -5.64 58.22
C LYS A 2 -10.44 -5.47 56.96
N GLY A 3 -9.16 -5.15 57.15
CA GLY A 3 -8.20 -5.10 56.06
C GLY A 3 -8.02 -6.49 55.45
N VAL A 4 -8.11 -6.59 54.13
CA VAL A 4 -7.81 -7.83 53.40
C VAL A 4 -6.30 -8.04 53.47
N LEU A 5 -5.84 -8.94 54.35
CA LEU A 5 -4.45 -9.37 54.41
C LEU A 5 -4.17 -10.36 53.28
N ILE A 6 -3.61 -9.87 52.18
CA ILE A 6 -3.16 -10.71 51.07
C ILE A 6 -1.85 -11.39 51.51
N SER A 7 -1.87 -12.73 51.60
CA SER A 7 -0.66 -13.52 51.87
C SER A 7 0.42 -13.20 50.83
N LYS A 8 1.67 -13.02 51.25
CA LYS A 8 2.80 -12.57 50.40
C LYS A 8 2.98 -13.44 49.15
N ASP A 9 2.68 -14.73 49.27
CA ASP A 9 2.80 -15.73 48.20
C ASP A 9 1.76 -15.54 47.08
N LYS A 10 0.68 -14.81 47.36
CA LYS A 10 -0.38 -14.45 46.39
C LYS A 10 -0.14 -13.10 45.73
N LEU A 11 0.85 -12.32 46.19
CA LEU A 11 1.16 -11.00 45.61
C LEU A 11 1.70 -11.12 44.18
N LEU A 12 2.49 -12.15 43.90
CA LEU A 12 3.13 -12.34 42.60
C LEU A 12 2.13 -12.77 41.51
N PRO A 13 1.25 -13.76 41.74
CA PRO A 13 0.16 -14.03 40.79
C PRO A 13 -0.80 -12.85 40.64
N LEU A 14 -1.09 -12.11 41.72
CA LEU A 14 -1.98 -10.95 41.68
C LEU A 14 -1.39 -9.78 40.87
N SER A 15 -0.08 -9.55 40.96
CA SER A 15 0.58 -8.51 40.18
C SER A 15 0.61 -8.85 38.69
N ILE A 16 0.84 -10.13 38.33
CA ILE A 16 0.76 -10.60 36.94
C ILE A 16 -0.67 -10.42 36.40
N PHE A 17 -1.69 -10.75 37.20
CA PHE A 17 -3.09 -10.56 36.80
C PHE A 17 -3.45 -9.07 36.64
N ALA A 18 -3.05 -8.23 37.58
CA ALA A 18 -3.27 -6.78 37.51
C ALA A 18 -2.55 -6.15 36.30
N LEU A 19 -1.34 -6.64 35.97
CA LEU A 19 -0.58 -6.21 34.80
C LEU A 19 -1.28 -6.61 33.50
N ALA A 20 -1.74 -7.85 33.39
CA ALA A 20 -2.48 -8.30 32.20
C ALA A 20 -3.76 -7.45 32.01
N PHE A 21 -4.47 -7.16 33.09
CA PHE A 21 -5.68 -6.34 33.05
C PHE A 21 -5.40 -4.90 32.62
N SER A 22 -4.31 -4.28 33.09
CA SER A 22 -3.94 -2.92 32.70
C SER A 22 -3.56 -2.80 31.22
N ILE A 23 -2.90 -3.83 30.67
CA ILE A 23 -2.57 -3.90 29.23
C ILE A 23 -3.84 -3.98 28.38
N LEU A 24 -4.83 -4.79 28.77
CA LEU A 24 -6.09 -4.91 28.04
C LEU A 24 -6.86 -3.58 28.00
N ILE A 25 -6.93 -2.88 29.12
CA ILE A 25 -7.62 -1.58 29.23
C ILE A 25 -6.89 -0.52 28.40
N SER A 26 -5.56 -0.50 28.46
CA SER A 26 -4.74 0.43 27.66
C SER A 26 -4.93 0.20 26.17
N SER A 27 -4.89 -1.06 25.73
CA SER A 27 -5.15 -1.45 24.34
C SER A 27 -6.55 -1.00 23.87
N PHE A 28 -7.57 -1.17 24.71
CA PHE A 28 -8.94 -0.75 24.39
C PHE A 28 -9.09 0.77 24.22
N ILE A 29 -8.46 1.56 25.09
CA ILE A 29 -8.48 3.03 25.00
C ILE A 29 -7.74 3.50 23.75
N ILE A 30 -6.56 2.94 23.48
CA ILE A 30 -5.75 3.25 22.28
C ILE A 30 -6.53 2.88 21.01
N SER A 31 -7.15 1.70 20.97
CA SER A 31 -7.95 1.24 19.82
C SER A 31 -9.13 2.17 19.53
N ARG A 32 -9.87 2.58 20.55
CA ARG A 32 -10.97 3.56 20.39
C ARG A 32 -10.46 4.93 19.96
N SER A 33 -9.32 5.38 20.50
CA SER A 33 -8.67 6.64 20.11
C SER A 33 -8.24 6.63 18.65
N ILE A 34 -7.61 5.54 18.18
CA ILE A 34 -7.22 5.37 16.77
C ILE A 34 -8.44 5.26 15.87
N ASN A 35 -9.53 4.62 16.28
CA ASN A 35 -10.72 4.51 15.44
C ASN A 35 -11.42 5.88 15.25
N ASN A 36 -11.47 6.68 16.32
CA ASN A 36 -12.09 8.02 16.29
C ASN A 36 -11.19 9.09 15.65
N ASN A 37 -9.86 8.97 15.77
CA ASN A 37 -8.92 9.90 15.14
C ASN A 37 -8.45 9.44 13.75
N GLY A 38 -8.54 8.14 13.44
CA GLY A 38 -8.19 7.59 12.12
C GLY A 38 -9.16 8.03 11.02
N THR A 39 -10.40 8.33 11.38
CA THR A 39 -11.38 9.00 10.52
C THR A 39 -11.03 10.48 10.26
N PHE A 40 -10.31 11.13 11.19
CA PHE A 40 -9.78 12.48 11.01
C PHE A 40 -8.53 12.48 10.11
N ILE A 41 -7.62 11.52 10.33
CA ILE A 41 -6.40 11.36 9.51
C ILE A 41 -6.74 10.94 8.07
N SER A 42 -7.75 10.11 7.84
CA SER A 42 -8.16 9.73 6.48
C SER A 42 -8.82 10.88 5.72
N HIS A 43 -9.66 11.69 6.37
CA HIS A 43 -10.31 12.84 5.74
C HIS A 43 -9.36 14.03 5.50
N GLU A 44 -8.40 14.27 6.39
CA GLU A 44 -7.41 15.34 6.21
C GLU A 44 -6.28 14.95 5.26
N MET A 45 -5.82 13.69 5.25
CA MET A 45 -4.86 13.24 4.23
C MET A 45 -5.51 13.22 2.84
N SER A 46 -6.76 12.78 2.69
CA SER A 46 -7.44 12.84 1.38
C SER A 46 -7.54 14.28 0.88
N ASN A 47 -7.87 15.23 1.76
CA ASN A 47 -8.00 16.63 1.36
C ASN A 47 -6.63 17.33 1.18
N GLY A 48 -5.59 16.92 1.92
CA GLY A 48 -4.23 17.43 1.79
C GLY A 48 -3.50 16.97 0.52
N PHE A 49 -3.77 15.75 0.04
CA PHE A 49 -3.24 15.28 -1.25
C PHE A 49 -4.02 15.85 -2.45
N ASN A 50 -5.34 16.09 -2.29
CA ASN A 50 -6.17 16.67 -3.34
C ASN A 50 -5.92 18.18 -3.56
N ASN A 51 -5.34 18.88 -2.57
CA ASN A 51 -4.98 20.29 -2.66
C ASN A 51 -3.50 20.54 -2.99
N LEU A 52 -2.74 19.50 -3.34
CA LEU A 52 -1.38 19.69 -3.84
C LEU A 52 -1.46 20.35 -5.23
N PRO A 53 -0.91 21.56 -5.43
CA PRO A 53 -0.97 22.22 -6.72
C PRO A 53 -0.33 21.29 -7.75
N SER A 54 -1.00 21.07 -8.88
CA SER A 54 -0.56 20.23 -10.01
C SER A 54 0.84 20.58 -10.53
N ASN A 55 1.39 21.72 -10.10
CA ASN A 55 2.72 22.23 -10.37
C ASN A 55 3.83 21.49 -9.57
N LEU A 56 3.51 20.90 -8.41
CA LEU A 56 4.46 20.13 -7.58
C LEU A 56 4.68 18.71 -8.11
N TYR A 57 3.68 18.12 -8.78
CA TYR A 57 3.84 16.82 -9.45
C TYR A 57 4.89 16.86 -10.57
N LYS A 58 5.02 18.00 -11.27
CA LYS A 58 6.04 18.20 -12.31
C LYS A 58 7.46 18.40 -11.76
N SER A 59 7.61 18.83 -10.51
CA SER A 59 8.93 19.20 -9.96
C SER A 59 9.77 18.00 -9.49
N PHE A 60 9.15 16.86 -9.19
CA PHE A 60 9.88 15.64 -8.78
C PHE A 60 10.15 14.67 -9.94
N ASN A 61 9.52 14.86 -11.10
CA ASN A 61 9.48 13.82 -12.15
C ASN A 61 10.56 13.96 -13.26
N ASN A 62 11.26 15.09 -13.35
CA ASN A 62 11.97 15.41 -14.59
C ASN A 62 13.47 15.08 -14.65
N ASN A 63 14.14 14.65 -13.57
CA ASN A 63 15.60 14.43 -13.66
C ASN A 63 16.17 13.13 -13.06
N THR A 64 15.36 12.25 -12.44
CA THR A 64 15.85 10.98 -11.89
C THR A 64 15.06 9.74 -12.32
N GLN A 65 13.84 9.88 -12.83
CA GLN A 65 12.95 8.76 -13.11
C GLN A 65 13.13 8.18 -14.52
N THR A 66 13.37 9.04 -15.52
CA THR A 66 13.61 8.64 -16.92
C THR A 66 14.83 7.75 -17.08
N LYS A 67 15.93 8.07 -16.38
CA LYS A 67 17.19 7.31 -16.50
C LYS A 67 17.13 5.91 -15.85
N LYS A 68 16.21 5.68 -14.90
CA LYS A 68 16.09 4.39 -14.19
C LYS A 68 15.12 3.43 -14.89
N LEU A 69 14.13 3.97 -15.63
CA LEU A 69 13.18 3.14 -16.37
C LEU A 69 13.88 2.44 -17.55
N GLU A 70 14.81 3.10 -18.24
CA GLU A 70 15.53 2.59 -19.41
C GLU A 70 16.45 1.39 -19.13
N GLU A 71 16.91 1.18 -17.90
CA GLU A 71 17.74 0.02 -17.52
C GLU A 71 16.93 -1.12 -16.87
N LYS A 72 15.69 -0.87 -16.44
CA LYS A 72 14.89 -1.85 -15.71
C LYS A 72 14.24 -2.87 -16.65
N SER A 73 14.53 -4.16 -16.45
CA SER A 73 13.96 -5.25 -17.27
C SER A 73 12.57 -5.71 -16.82
N ASN A 74 12.20 -5.46 -15.55
CA ASN A 74 10.92 -5.88 -14.98
C ASN A 74 10.20 -4.68 -14.35
N PHE A 75 8.95 -4.48 -14.72
CA PHE A 75 8.08 -3.39 -14.31
C PHE A 75 6.96 -3.91 -13.43
N ASN A 76 6.59 -3.17 -12.39
CA ASN A 76 5.30 -3.35 -11.72
C ASN A 76 4.18 -2.72 -12.58
N LEU A 77 2.93 -2.92 -12.18
CA LEU A 77 1.76 -2.41 -12.91
C LEU A 77 1.84 -0.91 -13.25
N ARG A 78 2.30 -0.06 -12.31
CA ARG A 78 2.39 1.39 -12.55
C ARG A 78 3.50 1.72 -13.54
N GLU A 79 4.67 1.12 -13.36
CA GLU A 79 5.82 1.31 -14.25
C GLU A 79 5.55 0.80 -15.66
N ALA A 80 4.80 -0.30 -15.81
CA ALA A 80 4.39 -0.83 -17.10
C ALA A 80 3.39 0.10 -17.81
N ALA A 81 2.44 0.67 -17.06
CA ALA A 81 1.51 1.66 -17.61
C ALA A 81 2.23 2.94 -18.05
N GLU A 82 3.19 3.41 -17.25
CA GLU A 82 4.08 4.52 -17.61
C GLU A 82 4.91 4.20 -18.86
N TYR A 83 5.47 2.98 -18.95
CA TYR A 83 6.25 2.52 -20.10
C TYR A 83 5.42 2.49 -21.40
N LEU A 84 4.18 2.01 -21.31
CA LEU A 84 3.24 1.95 -22.44
C LEU A 84 2.51 3.27 -22.70
N ASN A 85 2.74 4.30 -21.87
CA ASN A 85 2.06 5.59 -21.92
C ASN A 85 0.52 5.49 -21.88
N ILE A 86 -0.01 4.57 -21.05
CA ILE A 86 -1.45 4.38 -20.83
C ILE A 86 -1.82 4.54 -19.36
N SER A 87 -3.11 4.60 -19.06
CA SER A 87 -3.56 4.60 -17.67
C SER A 87 -3.37 3.21 -17.03
N VAL A 88 -3.13 3.20 -15.72
CA VAL A 88 -3.08 1.94 -14.93
C VAL A 88 -4.38 1.14 -15.07
N THR A 89 -5.51 1.84 -15.22
CA THR A 89 -6.83 1.23 -15.44
C THR A 89 -6.94 0.57 -16.81
N ASP A 90 -6.39 1.17 -17.86
CA ASP A 90 -6.40 0.54 -19.19
C ASP A 90 -5.51 -0.69 -19.20
N LEU A 91 -4.35 -0.64 -18.54
CA LEU A 91 -3.47 -1.79 -18.39
C LEU A 91 -4.13 -2.92 -17.58
N ILE A 92 -4.83 -2.62 -16.47
CA ILE A 92 -5.51 -3.66 -15.69
C ILE A 92 -6.65 -4.30 -16.51
N ASN A 93 -7.40 -3.49 -17.26
CA ASN A 93 -8.45 -3.99 -18.15
C ASN A 93 -7.89 -4.89 -19.24
N THR A 94 -6.72 -4.53 -19.76
CA THR A 94 -5.96 -5.32 -20.75
C THR A 94 -5.52 -6.66 -20.15
N VAL A 95 -5.04 -6.67 -18.91
CA VAL A 95 -4.69 -7.90 -18.18
C VAL A 95 -5.91 -8.79 -17.92
N TYR A 96 -7.07 -8.21 -17.63
CA TYR A 96 -8.32 -8.96 -17.44
C TYR A 96 -8.92 -9.47 -18.75
N ASN A 97 -8.64 -8.80 -19.87
CA ASN A 97 -9.07 -9.23 -21.19
C ASN A 97 -8.21 -10.41 -21.67
N LYS A 98 -8.78 -11.62 -21.66
CA LYS A 98 -8.09 -12.83 -22.11
C LYS A 98 -7.65 -12.79 -23.58
N GLU A 99 -8.26 -11.95 -24.40
CA GLU A 99 -7.91 -11.77 -25.81
C GLU A 99 -6.66 -10.90 -26.00
N SER A 100 -6.29 -10.10 -25.00
CA SER A 100 -5.11 -9.24 -25.05
C SER A 100 -3.82 -10.06 -25.22
N LYS A 101 -3.74 -11.26 -24.63
CA LYS A 101 -2.51 -12.09 -24.61
C LYS A 101 -1.29 -11.40 -24.00
N ILE A 102 -1.47 -10.29 -23.27
CA ILE A 102 -0.38 -9.63 -22.56
C ILE A 102 0.25 -10.61 -21.55
N THR A 103 1.58 -10.69 -21.58
CA THR A 103 2.33 -11.60 -20.71
C THR A 103 2.70 -10.90 -19.40
N TYR A 104 2.37 -11.54 -18.28
CA TYR A 104 2.70 -11.05 -16.95
C TYR A 104 2.94 -12.22 -15.98
N VAL A 105 3.62 -11.93 -14.87
CA VAL A 105 3.75 -12.84 -13.73
C VAL A 105 3.03 -12.22 -12.54
N LYS A 106 2.15 -13.00 -11.90
CA LYS A 106 1.47 -12.58 -10.66
C LYS A 106 2.21 -13.16 -9.46
N ILE A 107 2.76 -12.29 -8.60
CA ILE A 107 3.42 -12.67 -7.36
C ILE A 107 2.58 -12.08 -6.21
N HIS A 108 1.87 -12.94 -5.47
CA HIS A 108 0.85 -12.53 -4.49
C HIS A 108 -0.23 -11.62 -5.12
N GLU A 109 -0.24 -10.33 -4.79
CA GLU A 109 -1.18 -9.33 -5.29
C GLU A 109 -0.56 -8.40 -6.34
N GLU A 110 0.71 -8.58 -6.68
CA GLU A 110 1.43 -7.72 -7.61
C GLU A 110 1.55 -8.34 -9.01
N TYR A 111 1.38 -7.49 -10.02
CA TYR A 111 1.59 -7.82 -11.43
C TYR A 111 2.97 -7.34 -11.86
N ILE A 112 3.79 -8.26 -12.35
CA ILE A 112 5.13 -7.99 -12.87
C ILE A 112 5.15 -8.24 -14.37
N PHE A 113 5.63 -7.26 -15.11
CA PHE A 113 5.74 -7.25 -16.56
C PHE A 113 7.21 -7.20 -16.95
N ASN A 114 7.63 -8.07 -17.85
CA ASN A 114 8.97 -7.98 -18.42
C ASN A 114 8.96 -7.05 -19.64
N ARG A 115 9.98 -6.21 -19.79
CA ARG A 115 10.08 -5.27 -20.92
C ARG A 115 10.00 -5.98 -22.28
N GLU A 116 10.81 -7.01 -22.49
CA GLU A 116 10.85 -7.70 -23.79
C GLU A 116 9.50 -8.32 -24.13
N ALA A 117 8.77 -8.78 -23.10
CA ALA A 117 7.42 -9.31 -23.27
C ALA A 117 6.40 -8.21 -23.60
N LEU A 118 6.53 -7.01 -23.01
CA LEU A 118 5.72 -5.85 -23.37
C LEU A 118 6.03 -5.38 -24.79
N ASP A 119 7.30 -5.32 -25.18
CA ASP A 119 7.72 -4.88 -26.51
C ASP A 119 7.19 -5.83 -27.60
N LYS A 120 7.33 -7.14 -27.39
CA LYS A 120 6.74 -8.14 -28.29
C LYS A 120 5.23 -8.01 -28.34
N TRP A 121 4.59 -7.81 -27.19
CA TRP A 121 3.16 -7.64 -27.14
C TRP A 121 2.70 -6.42 -27.95
N VAL A 122 3.35 -5.25 -27.81
CA VAL A 122 3.04 -4.04 -28.60
C VAL A 122 3.27 -4.25 -30.09
N GLN A 123 4.30 -5.02 -30.47
CA GLN A 123 4.59 -5.32 -31.88
C GLN A 123 3.60 -6.31 -32.50
N GLU A 124 3.13 -7.29 -31.73
CA GLU A 124 2.27 -8.37 -32.20
C GLU A 124 0.77 -8.04 -32.07
N SER A 125 0.42 -7.07 -31.24
CA SER A 125 -0.95 -6.58 -31.11
C SER A 125 -1.15 -5.36 -32.00
N ASP A 126 -2.35 -5.20 -32.56
CA ASP A 126 -2.80 -3.93 -33.18
C ASP A 126 -3.00 -2.82 -32.11
N PHE A 127 -2.17 -2.80 -31.07
CA PHE A 127 -2.20 -1.85 -29.99
C PHE A 127 -1.65 -0.52 -30.51
N ASN A 128 -2.55 0.27 -31.10
CA ASN A 128 -2.25 1.65 -31.46
C ASN A 128 -2.07 2.49 -30.18
N MET A 129 -0.87 3.05 -30.04
CA MET A 129 -0.52 4.09 -29.05
C MET A 129 -1.33 5.37 -29.27
#